data_AF-A0A2I0T496-F1
#
_entry.id   AF-A0A2I0T496-F1
#
_cell.length_a   1.000
_cell.length_b   1.000
_cell.length_c   1.000
_cell.angle_alpha   90.00
_cell.angle_beta   90.00
_cell.angle_gamma   90.00
#
_symmetry.space_group_name_H-M   'P 1'
#
loop_
_entity.id
_entity.type
_entity.pdbx_description
1 polymer ?
#
loop_
_entity_poly.entity_id
_entity_poly.type
_entity_poly.pdbx_seq_one_letter_code
_entity_poly.pdbx_strand_id
1 'polypeptide(L)'
;MGISNKLRKAAVIAVKPSPPLQRTPLLTIDDNFCGLDMNAPLGVSSMVRGLPIFTEDGDRMTSVIAYVYKNHSLAFVGTKSGKLKKVRPNVVL
;
A
#
# COMPACT_ATOMS: atom_id res chain seq x y z
N MET A 1 14.17 -28.78 -2.10
CA MET A 1 13.63 -27.62 -2.84
C MET A 1 12.17 -27.45 -2.42
N GLY A 2 11.89 -26.60 -1.43
CA GLY A 2 10.54 -26.42 -0.89
C GLY A 2 10.30 -24.94 -0.68
N ILE A 3 9.62 -24.31 -1.63
CA ILE A 3 9.28 -22.88 -1.59
C ILE A 3 8.11 -22.77 -0.62
N SER A 4 8.41 -22.45 0.64
CA SER A 4 7.37 -22.19 1.65
C SER A 4 6.70 -20.86 1.32
N ASN A 5 5.52 -20.92 0.69
CA ASN A 5 4.66 -19.77 0.46
C ASN A 5 4.06 -19.30 1.79
N LYS A 6 4.86 -18.57 2.57
CA LYS A 6 4.42 -17.97 3.83
C LYS A 6 3.38 -16.91 3.52
N LEU A 7 2.12 -17.21 3.85
CA LEU A 7 0.95 -16.38 3.60
C LEU A 7 1.18 -14.95 4.15
N ARG A 8 1.34 -13.97 3.25
CA ARG A 8 1.41 -12.56 3.62
C ARG A 8 0.01 -12.15 4.09
N LYS A 9 -0.16 -11.84 5.37
CA LYS A 9 -1.43 -11.29 5.87
C LYS A 9 -1.62 -9.90 5.25
N ALA A 10 -2.64 -9.77 4.39
CA ALA A 10 -3.10 -8.51 3.85
C ALA A 10 -4.28 -8.00 4.69
N ALA A 11 -4.34 -6.70 4.94
CA ALA A 11 -5.57 -6.06 5.36
C ALA A 11 -6.49 -5.96 4.13
N VAL A 12 -7.62 -6.65 4.17
CA VAL A 12 -8.64 -6.58 3.11
C VAL A 12 -9.65 -5.52 3.55
N ILE A 13 -9.71 -4.39 2.84
CA ILE A 13 -10.83 -3.47 2.95
C ILE A 13 -11.97 -4.08 2.14
N ALA A 14 -13.04 -4.49 2.82
CA ALA A 14 -14.24 -4.97 2.14
C ALA A 14 -14.90 -3.78 1.43
N VAL A 15 -14.88 -3.77 0.10
CA VAL A 15 -15.57 -2.76 -0.71
C VAL A 15 -16.93 -3.33 -1.13
N LYS A 16 -18.00 -2.60 -0.83
CA LYS A 16 -19.36 -2.97 -1.26
C LYS A 16 -19.44 -2.99 -2.80
N PRO A 17 -20.25 -3.89 -3.39
CA PRO A 17 -20.41 -3.94 -4.85
C PRO A 17 -20.98 -2.61 -5.38
N SER A 18 -20.34 -2.08 -6.41
CA SER A 18 -20.73 -0.83 -7.08
C SER A 18 -21.91 -1.06 -8.04
N PRO A 19 -22.85 -0.11 -8.19
CA PRO A 19 -23.87 -0.16 -9.22
C PRO A 19 -23.26 -0.16 -10.64
N PRO A 20 -24.02 -0.56 -11.68
CA PRO A 20 -23.53 -0.63 -13.05
C PRO A 20 -23.08 0.74 -13.58
N LEU A 21 -21.93 0.75 -14.28
CA LEU A 21 -21.31 1.97 -14.77
C LEU A 21 -22.14 2.63 -15.88
N GLN A 22 -22.36 3.93 -15.75
CA GLN A 22 -22.96 4.77 -16.78
C GLN A 22 -21.88 5.42 -17.68
N ARG A 23 -22.07 5.40 -19.00
CA ARG A 23 -21.16 6.07 -19.96
C ARG A 23 -21.51 7.55 -20.07
N THR A 24 -20.54 8.42 -19.81
CA THR A 24 -20.62 9.86 -20.06
C THR A 24 -19.69 10.27 -21.21
N PRO A 25 -20.13 11.09 -22.19
CA PRO A 25 -19.38 11.22 -23.45
C PRO A 25 -18.15 12.15 -23.40
N LEU A 26 -18.00 13.02 -22.38
CA LEU A 26 -16.92 14.00 -22.34
C LEU A 26 -16.54 14.36 -20.90
N LEU A 27 -15.79 13.49 -20.23
CA LEU A 27 -15.15 13.83 -18.96
C LEU A 27 -13.69 13.38 -18.97
N THR A 28 -12.78 14.33 -18.89
CA THR A 28 -11.36 14.05 -18.63
C THR A 28 -11.20 13.80 -17.14
N ILE A 29 -10.90 12.56 -16.78
CA ILE A 29 -10.54 12.17 -15.41
C ILE A 29 -9.01 12.22 -15.33
N ASP A 30 -8.50 12.97 -14.36
CA ASP A 30 -7.07 13.07 -14.04
C ASP A 30 -6.79 12.76 -12.56
N ASP A 31 -5.54 12.91 -12.14
CA ASP A 31 -5.09 12.59 -10.78
C ASP A 31 -5.71 13.51 -9.71
N ASN A 32 -6.31 14.63 -10.09
CA ASN A 32 -6.99 15.58 -9.20
C ASN A 32 -8.50 15.34 -9.12
N PHE A 33 -8.99 14.23 -9.68
CA PHE A 33 -10.41 13.91 -9.66
C PHE A 33 -10.96 13.69 -8.24
N CYS A 34 -11.94 14.52 -7.85
CA CYS A 34 -12.54 14.50 -6.51
C CYS A 34 -13.85 13.70 -6.40
N GLY A 35 -14.25 12.98 -7.45
CA GLY A 35 -15.49 12.21 -7.48
C GLY A 35 -16.62 12.88 -8.27
N LEU A 36 -17.59 12.06 -8.67
CA LEU A 36 -18.88 12.45 -9.23
C LEU A 36 -19.97 11.65 -8.51
N ASP A 37 -21.19 12.17 -8.51
CA ASP A 37 -22.36 11.41 -8.01
C ASP A 37 -22.66 10.17 -8.87
N MET A 38 -22.21 10.19 -10.13
CA MET A 38 -22.26 9.03 -11.01
C MET A 38 -21.26 7.94 -10.61
N ASN A 39 -21.72 6.68 -10.63
CA ASN A 39 -20.92 5.47 -10.38
C ASN A 39 -20.34 5.32 -8.96
N ALA A 40 -20.77 6.13 -7.99
CA ALA A 40 -20.36 5.96 -6.59
C ALA A 40 -21.15 4.84 -5.86
N PRO A 41 -20.52 4.07 -4.95
CA PRO A 41 -19.07 3.99 -4.71
C PRO A 41 -18.40 3.11 -5.77
N LEU A 42 -17.23 3.53 -6.26
CA LEU A 42 -16.44 2.71 -7.20
C LEU A 42 -15.63 1.65 -6.44
N GLY A 43 -15.66 0.42 -6.95
CA GLY A 43 -14.75 -0.65 -6.53
C GLY A 43 -13.40 -0.56 -7.25
N VAL A 44 -12.37 -1.20 -6.67
CA VAL A 44 -11.07 -1.35 -7.32
C VAL A 44 -11.06 -2.62 -8.17
N SER A 45 -10.70 -2.50 -9.46
CA SER A 45 -10.61 -3.65 -10.38
C SER A 45 -9.25 -4.35 -10.37
N SER A 46 -8.18 -3.61 -10.05
CA SER A 46 -6.81 -4.13 -10.01
C SER A 46 -6.04 -3.60 -8.81
N MET A 47 -5.34 -4.50 -8.11
CA MET A 47 -4.52 -4.12 -6.97
C MET A 47 -3.25 -3.37 -7.41
N VAL A 48 -2.98 -2.22 -6.78
CA VAL A 48 -1.69 -1.53 -6.89
C VAL A 48 -0.61 -2.37 -6.22
N ARG A 49 0.47 -2.68 -6.95
CA ARG A 49 1.58 -3.50 -6.45
C ARG A 49 2.73 -2.60 -5.97
N GLY A 50 3.32 -2.96 -4.83
CA GLY A 50 4.52 -2.30 -4.30
C GLY A 50 5.77 -3.18 -4.42
N LEU A 51 6.95 -2.56 -4.46
CA LEU A 51 8.25 -3.23 -4.35
C LEU A 51 8.64 -3.37 -2.86
N PRO A 52 8.91 -4.58 -2.34
CA PRO A 52 9.36 -4.73 -0.97
C PRO A 52 10.80 -4.20 -0.80
N ILE A 53 10.98 -3.23 0.10
CA ILE A 53 12.29 -2.63 0.43
C ILE A 53 12.95 -3.24 1.68
N PHE A 54 12.18 -3.96 2.48
CA PHE A 54 12.65 -4.68 3.67
C PHE A 54 11.68 -5.82 3.99
N THR A 55 12.23 -6.98 4.34
CA THR A 55 11.47 -8.18 4.74
C THR A 55 12.09 -8.80 5.97
N GLU A 56 11.26 -9.35 6.84
CA GLU A 56 11.68 -10.01 8.08
C GLU A 56 10.76 -11.20 8.36
N ASP A 57 11.33 -12.33 8.74
CA ASP A 57 10.61 -13.59 8.91
C ASP A 57 10.49 -14.06 10.36
N GLY A 58 11.35 -13.56 11.25
CA GLY A 58 11.43 -14.01 12.65
C GLY A 58 10.65 -13.14 13.64
N ASP A 59 10.57 -11.84 13.38
CA ASP A 59 9.91 -10.89 14.28
C ASP A 59 8.96 -9.97 13.51
N ARG A 60 7.67 -10.12 13.79
CA ARG A 60 6.60 -9.47 13.02
C ARG A 60 6.70 -7.96 13.14
N MET A 61 6.77 -7.29 11.99
CA MET A 61 6.69 -5.82 11.91
C MET A 61 5.30 -5.34 12.31
N THR A 62 5.22 -4.31 13.15
CA THR A 62 3.96 -3.79 13.73
C THR A 62 3.73 -2.31 13.44
N SER A 63 4.78 -1.54 13.22
CA SER A 63 4.69 -0.11 12.90
C SER A 63 5.84 0.31 12.00
N VAL A 64 5.66 1.42 11.28
CA VAL A 64 6.68 2.04 10.45
C VAL A 64 6.60 3.55 10.62
N ILE A 65 7.75 4.21 10.65
CA ILE A 65 7.90 5.65 10.48
C ILE A 65 9.01 5.89 9.46
N ALA A 66 8.83 6.87 8.58
CA ALA A 66 9.82 7.23 7.58
C ALA A 66 9.99 8.75 7.51
N TYR A 67 11.21 9.20 7.23
CA TYR A 67 11.49 10.60 6.97
C TYR A 67 12.71 10.74 6.05
N VAL A 68 12.73 11.84 5.29
CA VAL A 68 13.87 12.20 4.46
C VAL A 68 14.82 13.08 5.28
N TYR A 69 16.09 12.70 5.34
CA TYR A 69 17.14 13.46 5.99
C TYR A 69 18.31 13.66 5.04
N LYS A 70 18.64 14.91 4.72
CA LYS A 70 19.75 15.25 3.80
C LYS A 70 19.72 14.42 2.50
N ASN A 71 18.57 14.39 1.80
CA ASN A 71 18.33 13.58 0.60
C ASN A 71 18.47 12.05 0.76
N HIS A 72 18.48 11.54 1.99
CA HIS A 72 18.45 10.10 2.26
C HIS A 72 17.12 9.73 2.91
N SER A 73 16.52 8.64 2.43
CA SER A 73 15.38 8.04 3.12
C SER A 73 15.83 7.20 4.29
N LEU A 74 15.15 7.40 5.42
CA LEU A 74 15.32 6.63 6.63
C LEU A 74 13.96 6.11 7.06
N ALA A 75 13.88 4.80 7.26
CA ALA A 75 12.70 4.17 7.83
C ALA A 75 13.07 3.47 9.13
N PHE A 76 12.18 3.54 10.12
CA PHE A 76 12.26 2.76 11.34
C PHE A 76 11.06 1.83 11.42
N VAL A 77 11.32 0.59 11.77
CA VAL A 77 10.32 -0.48 11.85
C VAL A 77 10.21 -0.95 13.30
N GLY A 78 9.04 -0.77 13.89
CA GLY A 78 8.68 -1.38 15.17
C GLY A 78 8.30 -2.84 14.98
N THR A 79 8.64 -3.66 15.96
CA THR A 79 8.43 -5.12 15.91
C THR A 79 7.60 -5.61 17.08
N LYS A 80 7.01 -6.80 16.97
CA LYS A 80 6.22 -7.44 18.02
C LYS A 80 7.05 -7.65 19.29
N SER A 81 8.34 -7.93 19.17
CA SER A 81 9.21 -8.09 20.34
C SER A 81 9.62 -6.76 21.00
N GLY A 82 9.08 -5.61 20.55
CA GLY A 82 9.43 -4.29 21.10
C GLY A 82 10.77 -3.73 20.61
N LYS A 83 11.38 -4.30 19.56
CA LYS A 83 12.61 -3.78 18.94
C LYS A 83 12.30 -2.73 17.87
N LEU A 84 13.20 -1.78 17.73
CA LEU A 84 13.20 -0.78 16.65
C LEU A 84 14.34 -1.06 15.67
N LYS A 85 14.02 -1.28 14.40
CA LYS A 85 15.00 -1.56 13.34
C LYS A 85 15.17 -0.36 12.41
N LYS A 86 16.41 0.04 12.11
CA LYS A 86 16.74 1.10 11.15
C LYS A 86 16.92 0.50 9.75
N VAL A 87 16.20 1.01 8.77
CA VAL A 87 16.25 0.60 7.36
C VAL A 87 16.68 1.81 6.52
N ARG A 88 17.61 1.58 5.58
CA ARG A 88 18.02 2.56 4.56
C ARG A 88 17.52 2.07 3.20
N PRO A 89 16.38 2.56 2.70
CA PRO A 89 15.90 2.23 1.37
C PRO A 89 16.87 2.80 0.32
N ASN A 90 17.02 2.09 -0.81
CA ASN A 90 17.78 2.59 -1.96
C ASN A 90 16.98 3.58 -2.84
N VAL A 91 15.85 4.07 -2.33
CA VAL A 91 14.91 4.98 -3.00
C VAL A 91 14.61 6.13 -2.06
N VAL A 92 14.44 7.33 -2.61
CA VAL A 92 13.90 8.47 -1.86
C VAL A 92 12.38 8.35 -1.84
N LEU A 93 11.82 8.18 -0.64
CA LEU A 93 10.37 8.15 -0.38
C LEU A 93 9.73 9.52 -0.53
#